data_AF-A0A7X1NAX3-F1
#
_entry.id   AF-A0A7X1NAX3-F1
#
_cell.length_a   1.000
_cell.length_b   1.000
_cell.length_c   1.000
_cell.angle_alpha   90.00
_cell.angle_beta   90.00
_cell.angle_gamma   90.00
#
_symmetry.space_group_name_H-M   'P 1'
#
loop_
_entity.id
_entity.type
_entity.pdbx_description
1 polymer ?
#
loop_
_entity_poly.entity_id
_entity_poly.type
_entity_poly.pdbx_seq_one_letter_code
_entity_poly.pdbx_strand_id
1 'polypeptide(L)'
;MTIEALTRALQLTHEIHDAARQRDWLRAEMLVSERSPLLMSLKPEQPPHALVLIREIQTLDEQISEAARVGLDTLTQENAKARQRIQSVRQYHTVGML
;
A
#
# COMPACT_ATOMS: atom_id res chain seq x y z
N MET A 1 -6.09 21.93 10.05
CA MET A 1 -5.57 20.88 10.94
C MET A 1 -4.71 21.48 12.06
N THR A 2 -4.65 20.84 13.24
CA THR A 2 -3.72 21.17 14.34
C THR A 2 -2.37 20.48 14.14
N ILE A 3 -1.31 20.94 14.82
CA ILE A 3 -0.01 20.26 14.76
C ILE A 3 -0.08 18.83 15.31
N GLU A 4 -0.86 18.59 16.37
CA GLU A 4 -1.06 17.26 16.95
C GLU A 4 -1.68 16.28 15.95
N ALA A 5 -2.71 16.72 15.21
CA ALA A 5 -3.33 15.90 14.17
C ALA A 5 -2.36 15.61 13.01
N LEU A 6 -1.49 16.55 12.66
CA LEU A 6 -0.43 16.33 11.66
C LEU A 6 0.60 15.31 12.15
N THR A 7 1.03 15.42 13.41
CA THR A 7 1.94 14.46 14.04
C THR A 7 1.34 13.06 14.09
N ARG A 8 0.04 12.94 14.42
CA ARG A 8 -0.66 11.66 14.36
C ARG A 8 -0.73 11.10 12.94
N ALA A 9 -0.99 11.95 11.94
CA ALA A 9 -0.98 11.53 10.55
C ALA A 9 0.41 11.03 10.10
N LEU A 10 1.49 11.68 10.53
CA LEU A 10 2.86 11.23 10.25
C LEU A 10 3.16 9.88 10.93
N GLN A 11 2.76 9.71 12.19
CA GLN A 11 2.92 8.42 12.88
C GLN A 11 2.19 7.29 12.15
N LEU A 12 0.94 7.52 11.74
CA LEU A 12 0.17 6.56 10.95
C LEU A 12 0.86 6.26 9.61
N THR A 13 1.46 7.24 8.95
CA THR A 13 2.23 7.03 7.72
C THR A 13 3.43 6.11 7.93
N HIS A 14 4.17 6.27 9.03
CA HIS A 14 5.25 5.34 9.39
C HIS A 14 4.71 3.91 9.63
N GLU A 15 3.60 3.76 10.36
CA GLU A 15 2.97 2.46 10.57
C GLU A 15 2.49 1.80 9.26
N ILE A 16 1.94 2.60 8.32
CA ILE A 16 1.55 2.12 6.97
C ILE A 16 2.78 1.65 6.20
N HIS A 17 3.86 2.43 6.24
CA HIS A 17 5.12 2.09 5.58
C HIS A 17 5.69 0.77 6.12
N ASP A 18 5.69 0.57 7.44
CA ASP A 18 6.15 -0.68 8.05
C ASP A 18 5.25 -1.88 7.70
N ALA A 19 3.93 -1.69 7.66
CA ALA A 19 2.99 -2.72 7.22
C ALA A 19 3.21 -3.09 5.75
N ALA A 20 3.40 -2.11 4.88
CA ALA A 20 3.69 -2.31 3.46
C ALA A 20 5.00 -3.07 3.24
N ARG A 21 6.07 -2.75 3.99
CA ARG A 21 7.35 -3.50 3.96
C ARG A 21 7.19 -4.96 4.36
N GLN A 22 6.27 -5.24 5.29
CA GLN A 22 5.94 -6.60 5.74
C GLN A 22 4.91 -7.29 4.85
N ARG A 23 4.41 -6.62 3.80
CA ARG A 23 3.31 -7.08 2.93
C ARG A 23 2.01 -7.36 3.68
N ASP A 24 1.82 -6.73 4.85
CA ASP A 24 0.58 -6.77 5.61
C ASP A 24 -0.40 -5.73 5.06
N TRP A 25 -0.94 -6.02 3.87
CA TRP A 25 -1.80 -5.10 3.14
C TRP A 25 -3.13 -4.82 3.85
N LEU A 26 -3.62 -5.77 4.64
CA LEU A 26 -4.85 -5.59 5.42
C LEU A 26 -4.62 -4.58 6.55
N ARG A 27 -3.49 -4.69 7.27
CA ARG A 27 -3.12 -3.70 8.29
C ARG A 27 -2.88 -2.32 7.68
N ALA A 28 -2.18 -2.26 6.53
CA ALA A 28 -1.94 -1.02 5.81
C ALA A 28 -3.26 -0.31 5.46
N GLU A 29 -4.26 -1.03 4.94
CA GLU A 29 -5.56 -0.46 4.58
C GLU A 29 -6.34 0.11 5.78
N MET A 30 -6.32 -0.60 6.92
CA MET A 30 -6.96 -0.11 8.15
C MET A 30 -6.31 1.21 8.62
N LEU A 31 -4.98 1.28 8.56
CA LEU A 31 -4.23 2.47 8.94
C LEU A 31 -4.46 3.64 7.97
N VAL A 32 -4.54 3.37 6.67
CA VAL A 32 -4.88 4.36 5.65
C VAL A 32 -6.27 4.94 5.91
N SER A 33 -7.24 4.09 6.27
CA SER A 33 -8.60 4.51 6.62
C SER A 33 -8.62 5.45 7.84
N GLU A 34 -7.78 5.20 8.84
CA GLU A 34 -7.63 6.07 10.02
C GLU A 34 -6.93 7.39 9.68
N ARG A 35 -5.88 7.34 8.84
CA ARG A 35 -5.07 8.52 8.46
C ARG A 35 -5.82 9.48 7.54
N SER A 36 -6.62 8.96 6.61
CA SER A 36 -7.18 9.74 5.50
C SER A 36 -7.98 10.97 5.95
N PRO A 37 -8.89 10.89 6.95
CA PRO A 37 -9.61 12.05 7.44
C PRO A 37 -8.70 13.15 8.02
N LEU A 38 -7.58 12.77 8.64
CA LEU A 38 -6.61 13.74 9.19
C LEU A 38 -5.99 14.56 8.06
N LEU A 39 -5.47 13.89 7.02
CA LEU A 39 -4.86 14.56 5.87
C LEU A 39 -5.88 15.38 5.07
N MET A 40 -7.13 14.93 4.94
CA MET A 40 -8.19 15.70 4.28
C MET A 40 -8.60 16.97 5.05
N SER A 41 -8.18 17.11 6.31
CA SER A 41 -8.39 18.33 7.12
C SER A 41 -7.27 19.39 6.98
N LEU A 42 -6.26 19.10 6.15
CA LEU A 42 -5.19 20.05 5.82
C LEU A 42 -5.78 21.29 5.15
N LYS A 43 -5.25 22.46 5.52
CA LYS A 43 -5.52 23.71 4.81
C LYS A 43 -4.36 24.02 3.86
N PRO A 44 -4.58 24.71 2.73
CA PRO A 44 -3.49 25.06 1.82
C PRO A 44 -2.36 25.83 2.50
N GLU A 45 -2.70 26.79 3.37
CA GLU A 45 -1.74 27.56 4.13
C GLU A 45 -1.26 26.77 5.35
N GLN A 46 0.04 26.47 5.40
CA GLN A 46 0.69 25.76 6.50
C GLN A 46 1.91 26.55 6.99
N PRO A 47 2.14 26.61 8.31
CA PRO A 47 3.37 27.21 8.84
C PRO A 47 4.60 26.38 8.43
N PRO A 48 5.81 26.97 8.39
CA PRO A 48 7.02 26.30 7.91
C PRO A 48 7.32 24.95 8.58
N HIS A 49 7.08 24.82 9.89
CA HIS A 49 7.31 23.57 10.62
C HIS A 49 6.34 22.45 10.20
N ALA A 50 5.09 22.77 9.89
CA ALA A 50 4.11 21.80 9.41
C ALA A 50 4.46 21.30 8.00
N LEU A 51 4.99 22.18 7.15
CA LEU A 51 5.48 21.83 5.82
C LEU A 51 6.62 20.80 5.86
N VAL A 52 7.47 20.81 6.89
CA VAL A 52 8.51 19.79 7.08
C VAL A 52 7.89 18.40 7.27
N LEU A 53 6.91 18.29 8.17
CA LEU A 53 6.21 17.02 8.43
C LEU A 53 5.43 16.53 7.21
N ILE A 54 4.77 17.44 6.48
CA ILE A 54 4.03 17.11 5.26
C ILE A 54 4.97 16.53 4.19
N ARG A 55 6.17 17.08 4.02
CA ARG A 55 7.17 16.54 3.08
C ARG A 55 7.62 15.14 3.47
N GLU A 56 7.79 14.87 4.77
CA GLU A 56 8.11 13.52 5.24
C GLU A 56 6.99 12.53 4.94
N ILE A 57 5.73 12.91 5.16
CA ILE A 57 4.56 12.11 4.78
C ILE A 57 4.59 11.80 3.28
N GLN A 58 4.84 12.81 2.43
CA GLN A 58 4.92 12.63 0.98
C GLN A 58 6.02 11.65 0.57
N THR A 59 7.22 11.78 1.15
CA THR A 59 8.34 10.85 0.88
C THR A 59 7.99 9.41 1.28
N LEU A 60 7.32 9.21 2.40
CA LEU A 60 6.89 7.87 2.82
C LEU A 60 5.76 7.33 1.92
N ASP A 61 4.81 8.17 1.52
CA ASP A 61 3.72 7.78 0.61
C ASP A 61 4.24 7.35 -0.77
N GLU A 62 5.30 7.98 -1.28
CA GLU A 62 6.00 7.54 -2.50
C GLU A 62 6.58 6.13 -2.33
N GLN A 63 7.24 5.85 -1.21
CA GLN A 63 7.81 4.53 -0.90
C GLN A 63 6.72 3.46 -0.73
N ILE A 64 5.62 3.80 -0.05
CA ILE A 64 4.45 2.93 0.12
C ILE A 64 3.85 2.59 -1.25
N SER A 65 3.69 3.61 -2.11
CA SER A 65 3.10 3.45 -3.44
C SER A 65 3.96 2.54 -4.33
N GLU A 66 5.28 2.70 -4.28
CA GLU A 66 6.21 1.83 -5.01
C GLU A 66 6.16 0.38 -4.49
N ALA A 67 6.11 0.19 -3.16
CA ALA A 67 5.96 -1.14 -2.56
C ALA A 67 4.65 -1.81 -2.99
N ALA A 68 3.54 -1.06 -3.02
CA ALA A 68 2.25 -1.56 -3.48
C ALA A 68 2.28 -1.94 -4.97
N ARG A 69 2.93 -1.13 -5.82
CA ARG A 69 3.11 -1.41 -7.26
C ARG A 69 3.88 -2.72 -7.48
N VAL A 70 5.02 -2.88 -6.80
CA VAL A 70 5.81 -4.11 -6.86
C VAL A 70 5.01 -5.33 -6.35
N GLY A 71 4.21 -5.12 -5.30
CA GLY A 71 3.29 -6.14 -4.77
C GLY A 71 2.26 -6.60 -5.79
N LEU A 72 1.60 -5.65 -6.47
CA LEU A 72 0.62 -5.94 -7.53
C LEU A 72 1.25 -6.66 -8.73
N ASP A 73 2.42 -6.22 -9.17
CA ASP A 73 3.16 -6.85 -10.27
C ASP A 73 3.47 -8.32 -9.94
N THR A 74 3.94 -8.56 -8.71
CA THR A 74 4.24 -9.92 -8.22
C THR A 74 2.98 -10.79 -8.19
N LEU A 75 1.89 -10.30 -7.61
CA LEU A 75 0.62 -11.03 -7.54
C LEU A 75 0.07 -11.37 -8.93
N THR A 76 0.19 -10.45 -9.87
CA THR A 76 -0.26 -10.64 -11.26
C THR A 76 0.54 -11.76 -11.95
N GLN A 77 1.87 -11.76 -11.78
CA GLN A 77 2.73 -12.80 -12.33
C GLN A 77 2.43 -14.17 -11.73
N GLU A 78 2.26 -14.25 -10.40
CA GLU A 78 1.95 -15.52 -9.74
C GLU A 78 0.56 -16.04 -10.11
N ASN A 79 -0.43 -15.16 -10.28
CA ASN A 79 -1.75 -15.56 -10.77
C ASN A 79 -1.68 -16.15 -12.18
N ALA A 80 -0.91 -15.53 -13.09
CA ALA A 80 -0.72 -16.02 -14.45
C ALA A 80 -0.06 -17.42 -14.45
N LYS A 81 0.99 -17.63 -13.64
CA LYS A 81 1.63 -18.94 -13.48
C LYS A 81 0.66 -19.99 -12.93
N ALA A 82 -0.15 -19.64 -11.93
CA ALA A 82 -1.13 -20.57 -11.36
C ALA A 82 -2.18 -21.00 -12.40
N ARG A 83 -2.69 -20.05 -13.20
CA ARG A 83 -3.62 -20.35 -14.30
C ARG A 83 -3.00 -21.26 -15.36
N GLN A 84 -1.74 -21.03 -15.74
CA GLN A 84 -1.02 -21.87 -16.67
C GLN A 84 -0.90 -23.31 -16.15
N ARG A 85 -0.54 -23.49 -14.87
CA ARG A 85 -0.46 -24.83 -14.25
C ARG A 85 -1.80 -25.57 -14.27
N ILE A 86 -2.90 -24.87 -13.96
CA ILE A 86 -4.26 -25.43 -14.04
C ILE A 86 -4.58 -25.89 -15.46
N GLN A 87 -4.21 -25.10 -16.48
CA GLN A 87 -4.42 -25.46 -17.88
C GLN A 87 -3.61 -26.70 -18.28
N SER A 88 -2.34 -26.77 -17.89
CA SER A 88 -1.49 -27.95 -18.15
C SER A 88 -2.05 -29.22 -17.52
N VAL A 89 -2.54 -29.14 -16.29
CA VAL A 89 -3.21 -30.26 -15.59
C VAL A 89 -4.42 -30.74 -16.40
N ARG A 90 -5.29 -29.82 -16.83
CA ARG A 90 -6.45 -30.17 -17.67
C ARG A 90 -6.04 -30.86 -18.97
N GLN A 91 -4.99 -30.36 -19.63
CA GLN A 91 -4.54 -30.91 -20.91
C GLN A 91 -4.07 -32.36 -20.79
N TYR A 92 -3.21 -32.69 -19.82
CA TYR A 92 -2.74 -34.07 -19.70
C TYR A 92 -3.85 -35.03 -19.21
N HIS A 93 -4.78 -34.55 -18.37
CA HIS A 93 -5.95 -35.34 -18.01
C HIS A 93 -6.82 -35.69 -19.22
N THR A 94 -7.05 -34.74 -20.13
CA THR A 94 -7.77 -35.01 -21.38
C THR A 94 -7.04 -36.04 -22.24
N VAL A 95 -5.71 -35.96 -22.35
CA VAL A 95 -4.91 -36.95 -23.11
C VAL A 95 -5.06 -38.35 -22.52
N GLY A 96 -5.06 -38.50 -21.19
CA GLY A 96 -5.23 -39.81 -20.55
C GLY A 96 -6.64 -40.41 -20.63
N MET A 97 -7.63 -39.67 -21.14
CA MET A 97 -9.00 -40.15 -21.39
C MET A 97 -9.24 -40.55 -22.86
N LEU A 98 -8.27 -40.33 -23.75
CA LEU A 98 -8.28 -40.75 -25.16
C LEU A 98 -7.64 -42.13 -25.31
#